data_AF-A0A3M7KS31-F1
#
_entry.id   AF-A0A3M7KS31-F1
#
_cell.length_a   1.000
_cell.length_b   1.000
_cell.length_c   1.000
_cell.angle_alpha   90.00
_cell.angle_beta   90.00
_cell.angle_gamma   90.00
#
_symmetry.space_group_name_H-M   'P 1'
#
loop_
_entity.id
_entity.type
_entity.pdbx_description
1 polymer ?
#
loop_
_entity_poly.entity_id
_entity_poly.type
_entity_poly.pdbx_seq_one_letter_code
_entity_poly.pdbx_strand_id
1 'polypeptide(L)'
;GDCMLEVEFSDEGAARKYGQGMKQTMPFRRFLQSIADGEDSRYLTTQDVPTEIDGHPALYGSPLVALEGDFPRLPELAGSLVPASINLWMGLSAQGTSSGLHHDFHDNLYSLLRGRKTFRLWPPSALDSMYPHGRPVKRWPNGRVVYSEQGNIGPDGVDMDEERRWEEKFAAEMELEMAEKAVEAGEQGAKRRLQAANRRLDAVMDAAMDEGSEWLDDFDAMERPAQRPATSGAAPIPPSFSRIDADLPPAEIKKKFPRFKGFSSAITCTVEAGQTLYLPAGWWHEVTSQGFGGSKDAPGEHMALNHWFHPPDNLDAEAGFSKPYTRLGCRTGLLITTMITATIITVENVFHTAHPSVTCEFKGIDGLQREYGHDRAYPVLSLRGDWTSEFTWNTKQIFVYANVEFETRQNKRNEMLMWSKLLTSKDEATVDLPRLAQQFPYAVTDQGYTLRGTPFNISITWNVMPRVGRLYTRTQAFGPWELPQDYQTLQKEG
;
A
#
# COMPACT_ATOMS: atom_id res chain seq x y z
N GLY A 1 -23.40 -2.10 1.02
CA GLY A 1 -24.43 -2.44 2.02
C GLY A 1 -23.82 -2.96 3.31
N ASP A 2 -23.03 -4.03 3.23
CA ASP A 2 -22.48 -4.70 4.41
C ASP A 2 -21.08 -4.19 4.84
N CYS A 3 -20.52 -3.18 4.16
CA CYS A 3 -19.28 -2.53 4.59
C CYS A 3 -19.45 -1.83 5.94
N MET A 4 -18.45 -1.94 6.81
CA MET A 4 -18.44 -1.27 8.12
C MET A 4 -17.92 0.16 7.97
N LEU A 5 -18.58 1.10 8.64
CA LEU A 5 -18.27 2.53 8.62
C LEU A 5 -18.17 3.06 10.05
N GLU A 6 -17.29 4.02 10.29
CA GLU A 6 -17.39 4.90 11.44
C GLU A 6 -18.39 6.02 11.15
N VAL A 7 -19.42 6.14 11.99
CA VAL A 7 -20.45 7.17 11.89
C VAL A 7 -20.40 8.02 13.16
N GLU A 8 -20.53 9.34 13.03
CA GLU A 8 -20.61 10.26 14.16
C GLU A 8 -22.03 10.30 14.74
N PHE A 9 -22.10 10.34 16.07
CA PHE A 9 -23.31 10.41 16.87
C PHE A 9 -23.30 11.68 17.73
N SER A 10 -24.43 12.38 17.73
CA SER A 10 -24.71 13.45 18.69
C SER A 10 -25.76 13.01 19.70
N ASP A 11 -25.52 13.22 20.99
CA ASP A 11 -26.52 13.01 22.05
C ASP A 11 -27.75 13.91 21.85
N GLU A 12 -28.94 13.38 22.12
CA GLU A 12 -30.19 14.12 22.07
C GLU A 12 -30.13 15.35 23.01
N GLY A 13 -30.17 16.55 22.43
CA GLY A 13 -30.26 17.82 23.16
C GLY A 13 -28.96 18.63 23.28
N ALA A 14 -27.81 18.12 22.81
CA ALA A 14 -26.59 18.92 22.66
C ALA A 14 -26.66 19.82 21.40
N ALA A 15 -26.00 21.00 21.42
CA ALA A 15 -25.89 21.85 20.25
C ALA A 15 -25.21 21.08 19.10
N ARG A 16 -25.98 20.80 18.03
CA ARG A 16 -25.60 19.87 16.95
C ARG A 16 -24.47 20.45 16.10
N LYS A 17 -23.24 20.01 16.34
CA LYS A 17 -22.06 20.35 15.53
C LYS A 17 -21.40 19.09 15.01
N TYR A 18 -21.33 18.95 13.69
CA TYR A 18 -20.61 17.85 13.05
C TYR A 18 -19.11 18.02 13.22
N GLY A 19 -18.38 16.91 13.35
CA GLY A 19 -16.95 16.85 13.57
C GLY A 19 -16.51 16.87 15.04
N GLN A 20 -17.44 16.74 15.99
CA GLN A 20 -17.16 16.81 17.44
C GLN A 20 -17.87 15.72 18.27
N GLY A 21 -18.70 14.90 17.65
CA GLY A 21 -19.47 13.82 18.26
C GLY A 21 -18.70 12.52 18.45
N MET A 22 -19.33 11.56 19.13
CA MET A 22 -18.75 10.24 19.37
C MET A 22 -18.86 9.41 18.08
N LYS A 23 -17.79 8.70 17.71
CA LYS A 23 -17.84 7.77 16.57
C LYS A 23 -18.28 6.38 17.02
N GLN A 24 -19.09 5.73 16.21
CA GLN A 24 -19.46 4.31 16.38
C GLN A 24 -19.36 3.58 15.05
N THR A 25 -18.73 2.41 15.08
CA THR A 25 -18.63 1.54 13.91
C THR A 25 -19.94 0.80 13.66
N MET A 26 -20.47 0.85 12.43
CA MET A 26 -21.69 0.12 12.05
C MET A 26 -21.73 -0.26 10.56
N PRO A 27 -22.52 -1.28 10.17
CA PRO A 27 -22.75 -1.58 8.76
C PRO A 27 -23.44 -0.43 8.02
N PHE A 28 -23.02 -0.12 6.79
CA PHE A 28 -23.60 0.98 6.00
C PHE A 28 -25.11 0.83 5.81
N ARG A 29 -25.63 -0.39 5.65
CA ARG A 29 -27.08 -0.65 5.57
C ARG A 29 -27.84 -0.19 6.82
N ARG A 30 -27.23 -0.25 8.01
CA ARG A 30 -27.85 0.21 9.26
C ARG A 30 -27.88 1.73 9.32
N PHE A 31 -26.84 2.38 8.83
CA PHE A 31 -26.81 3.84 8.68
C PHE A 31 -27.86 4.34 7.67
N LEU A 32 -27.98 3.68 6.51
CA LEU A 32 -29.01 4.00 5.52
C LEU A 32 -30.42 3.77 6.07
N GLN A 33 -30.62 2.71 6.85
CA GLN A 33 -31.90 2.46 7.52
C GLN A 33 -32.24 3.59 8.50
N SER A 34 -31.28 4.07 9.30
CA SER A 34 -31.55 5.20 10.20
C SER A 34 -31.90 6.50 9.47
N ILE A 35 -31.33 6.74 8.29
CA ILE A 35 -31.75 7.85 7.42
C ILE A 35 -33.19 7.62 6.91
N ALA A 36 -33.52 6.41 6.48
CA ALA A 36 -34.88 6.08 6.04
C ALA A 36 -35.92 6.20 7.17
N ASP A 37 -35.51 5.91 8.41
CA ASP A 37 -36.34 6.00 9.62
C ASP A 37 -36.45 7.45 10.16
N GLY A 38 -35.70 8.40 9.58
CA GLY A 38 -35.76 9.81 9.95
C GLY A 38 -34.85 10.22 11.13
N GLU A 39 -33.88 9.39 11.51
CA GLU A 39 -32.95 9.69 12.60
C GLU A 39 -31.89 10.73 12.17
N ASP A 40 -31.95 11.94 12.73
CA ASP A 40 -31.04 13.04 12.39
C ASP A 40 -29.83 13.20 13.34
N SER A 41 -29.64 12.26 14.27
CA SER A 41 -28.55 12.22 15.24
C SER A 41 -27.24 11.63 14.70
N ARG A 42 -27.26 11.15 13.44
CA ARG A 42 -26.14 10.44 12.82
C ARG A 42 -25.58 11.17 11.61
N TYR A 43 -24.26 11.17 11.47
CA TYR A 43 -23.59 11.79 10.35
C TYR A 43 -22.38 11.00 9.88
N LEU A 44 -22.34 10.75 8.58
CA LEU A 44 -21.15 10.19 7.94
C LEU A 44 -20.21 11.34 7.59
N THR A 45 -19.10 11.40 8.32
CA THR A 45 -17.99 12.36 8.13
C THR A 45 -16.88 11.76 7.27
N THR A 46 -15.66 12.31 7.34
CA THR A 46 -14.46 11.73 6.75
C THR A 46 -14.32 10.25 7.08
N GLN A 47 -14.00 9.45 6.07
CA GLN A 47 -13.79 8.01 6.22
C GLN A 47 -12.36 7.73 6.68
N ASP A 48 -12.20 6.68 7.48
CA ASP A 48 -10.88 6.12 7.72
C ASP A 48 -10.37 5.45 6.44
N VAL A 49 -9.16 5.81 6.09
CA VAL A 49 -8.50 5.36 4.86
C VAL A 49 -7.41 4.34 5.25
N PRO A 50 -7.40 3.15 4.65
CA PRO A 50 -6.33 2.18 4.90
C PRO A 50 -5.00 2.67 4.33
N THR A 51 -3.90 2.25 4.95
CA THR A 51 -2.57 2.38 4.35
C THR A 51 -2.41 1.33 3.25
N GLU A 52 -2.04 1.76 2.05
CA GLU A 52 -1.68 0.91 0.92
C GLU A 52 -0.34 0.19 1.17
N ILE A 53 -0.03 -0.78 0.30
CA ILE A 53 1.14 -1.66 0.42
C ILE A 53 2.45 -0.87 0.36
N ASP A 54 2.42 0.32 -0.23
CA ASP A 54 3.56 1.22 -0.38
C ASP A 54 3.71 2.21 0.81
N GLY A 55 2.95 1.99 1.89
CA GLY A 55 2.99 2.82 3.10
C GLY A 55 2.20 4.12 2.98
N HIS A 56 1.49 4.37 1.87
CA HIS A 56 0.71 5.60 1.69
C HIS A 56 -0.77 5.39 2.04
N PRO A 57 -1.45 6.37 2.65
CA PRO A 57 -2.90 6.27 2.81
C PRO A 57 -3.56 6.19 1.43
N ALA A 58 -4.53 5.28 1.27
CA ALA A 58 -5.32 5.17 0.06
C ALA A 58 -6.07 6.50 -0.25
N LEU A 59 -6.67 6.62 -1.44
CA LEU A 59 -7.44 7.83 -1.73
C LEU A 59 -8.80 7.87 -1.04
N TYR A 60 -9.38 6.73 -0.67
CA TYR A 60 -10.71 6.67 -0.08
C TYR A 60 -10.93 5.44 0.78
N GLY A 61 -11.72 5.60 1.84
CA GLY A 61 -12.20 4.52 2.70
C GLY A 61 -13.55 3.94 2.26
N SER A 62 -14.04 2.94 3.00
CA SER A 62 -15.43 2.49 2.84
C SER A 62 -16.39 3.64 3.18
N PRO A 63 -17.50 3.85 2.44
CA PRO A 63 -18.08 2.95 1.43
C PRO A 63 -17.56 3.18 0.01
N LEU A 64 -16.74 4.21 -0.23
CA LEU A 64 -16.28 4.60 -1.56
C LEU A 64 -15.44 3.52 -2.25
N VAL A 65 -14.75 2.65 -1.50
CA VAL A 65 -14.06 1.46 -2.05
C VAL A 65 -15.01 0.59 -2.88
N ALA A 66 -16.26 0.42 -2.45
CA ALA A 66 -17.24 -0.38 -3.17
C ALA A 66 -17.89 0.37 -4.36
N LEU A 67 -17.64 1.68 -4.46
CA LEU A 67 -18.11 2.57 -5.53
C LEU A 67 -16.94 3.02 -6.41
N GLU A 68 -15.85 2.25 -6.40
CA GLU A 68 -14.68 2.50 -7.23
C GLU A 68 -15.09 2.48 -8.71
N GLY A 69 -14.85 3.61 -9.40
CA GLY A 69 -15.25 3.81 -10.79
C GLY A 69 -16.52 4.66 -10.98
N ASP A 70 -17.35 4.84 -9.95
CA ASP A 70 -18.55 5.70 -10.02
C ASP A 70 -18.19 7.19 -9.95
N PHE A 71 -17.03 7.50 -9.36
CA PHE A 71 -16.51 8.86 -9.23
C PHE A 71 -15.08 8.96 -9.80
N PRO A 72 -14.72 10.08 -10.46
CA PRO A 72 -13.37 10.28 -10.94
C PRO A 72 -12.41 10.38 -9.75
N ARG A 73 -11.32 9.58 -9.76
CA ARG A 73 -10.22 9.71 -8.79
C ARG A 73 -9.57 11.08 -8.87
N LEU A 74 -9.43 11.58 -10.10
CA LEU A 74 -8.92 12.91 -10.42
C LEU A 74 -9.92 13.60 -11.37
N PRO A 75 -10.72 14.56 -10.89
CA PRO A 75 -11.58 15.37 -11.73
C PRO A 75 -10.77 16.09 -12.81
N GLU A 76 -11.29 16.20 -14.04
CA GLU A 76 -10.58 16.84 -15.16
C GLU A 76 -10.11 18.27 -14.85
N LEU A 77 -10.93 19.02 -14.10
CA LEU A 77 -10.62 20.37 -13.63
C LEU A 77 -9.38 20.43 -12.72
N ALA A 78 -9.03 19.33 -12.05
CA ALA A 78 -7.91 19.29 -11.11
C ALA A 78 -6.54 19.24 -11.81
N GLY A 79 -6.48 18.97 -13.11
CA GLY A 79 -5.22 18.98 -13.87
C GLY A 79 -4.14 18.10 -13.25
N SER A 80 -2.99 18.68 -12.90
CA SER A 80 -1.86 17.99 -12.28
C SER A 80 -1.84 18.06 -10.76
N LEU A 81 -2.94 18.45 -10.11
CA LEU A 81 -3.04 18.45 -8.65
C LEU A 81 -2.95 17.03 -8.10
N VAL A 82 -2.29 16.87 -6.96
CA VAL A 82 -2.07 15.58 -6.31
C VAL A 82 -3.18 15.35 -5.28
N PRO A 83 -4.06 14.33 -5.48
CA PRO A 83 -5.11 14.01 -4.52
C PRO A 83 -4.52 13.56 -3.19
N ALA A 84 -5.08 14.07 -2.09
CA ALA A 84 -4.76 13.67 -0.73
C ALA A 84 -5.80 12.67 -0.19
N SER A 85 -7.09 12.90 -0.45
CA SER A 85 -8.17 11.94 -0.13
C SER A 85 -9.50 12.36 -0.77
N ILE A 86 -10.45 11.43 -0.80
CA ILE A 86 -11.81 11.62 -1.29
C ILE A 86 -12.76 11.17 -0.18
N ASN A 87 -13.68 12.05 0.23
CA ASN A 87 -14.62 11.74 1.31
C ASN A 87 -16.07 11.90 0.87
N LEU A 88 -16.91 11.00 1.37
CA LEU A 88 -18.35 11.03 1.27
C LEU A 88 -18.95 11.62 2.56
N TRP A 89 -19.81 12.61 2.40
CA TRP A 89 -20.53 13.26 3.49
C TRP A 89 -22.02 12.95 3.35
N MET A 90 -22.65 12.38 4.37
CA MET A 90 -24.05 12.01 4.29
C MET A 90 -24.74 12.16 5.64
N GLY A 91 -25.96 12.69 5.63
CA GLY A 91 -26.78 12.80 6.84
C GLY A 91 -28.18 13.32 6.60
N LEU A 92 -28.92 13.42 7.69
CA LEU A 92 -30.23 14.05 7.77
C LEU A 92 -30.13 15.38 8.51
N SER A 93 -30.90 16.38 8.05
CA SER A 93 -31.02 17.64 8.78
C SER A 93 -32.42 18.24 8.65
N ALA A 94 -33.05 18.54 9.79
CA ALA A 94 -34.34 19.24 9.88
C ALA A 94 -34.20 20.77 9.92
N GLN A 95 -33.19 21.29 10.62
CA GLN A 95 -33.04 22.75 10.86
C GLN A 95 -31.69 23.34 10.44
N GLY A 96 -30.89 22.60 9.67
CA GLY A 96 -29.56 23.04 9.27
C GLY A 96 -28.53 22.70 10.35
N THR A 97 -27.64 21.78 10.07
CA THR A 97 -26.58 21.39 11.02
C THR A 97 -25.25 22.01 10.59
N SER A 98 -24.52 22.61 11.54
CA SER A 98 -23.25 23.29 11.29
C SER A 98 -22.06 22.34 11.48
N SER A 99 -21.03 22.46 10.65
CA SER A 99 -19.73 21.81 10.86
C SER A 99 -18.84 22.53 11.87
N GLY A 100 -19.28 23.66 12.43
CA GLY A 100 -18.42 24.58 13.16
C GLY A 100 -17.45 25.34 12.26
N LEU A 101 -16.93 26.46 12.78
CA LEU A 101 -15.99 27.33 12.07
C LEU A 101 -14.57 26.74 12.14
N HIS A 102 -13.99 26.41 10.99
CA HIS A 102 -12.65 25.84 10.88
C HIS A 102 -12.01 26.20 9.54
N HIS A 103 -10.78 25.76 9.30
CA HIS A 103 -10.18 25.74 7.97
C HIS A 103 -9.51 24.40 7.71
N ASP A 104 -9.33 24.07 6.43
CA ASP A 104 -8.65 22.85 6.01
C ASP A 104 -7.21 23.12 5.59
N PHE A 105 -6.37 22.10 5.71
CA PHE A 105 -4.98 22.14 5.24
C PHE A 105 -4.83 21.82 3.74
N HIS A 106 -5.91 21.37 3.10
CA HIS A 106 -5.96 20.89 1.73
C HIS A 106 -6.80 21.80 0.87
N ASP A 107 -6.52 21.81 -0.44
CA ASP A 107 -7.44 22.37 -1.41
C ASP A 107 -8.61 21.42 -1.58
N ASN A 108 -9.84 21.93 -1.52
CA ASN A 108 -11.05 21.13 -1.41
C ASN A 108 -11.98 21.40 -2.60
N LEU A 109 -12.22 20.38 -3.41
CA LEU A 109 -13.24 20.40 -4.45
C LEU A 109 -14.51 19.73 -3.91
N TYR A 110 -15.45 20.54 -3.44
CA TYR A 110 -16.64 20.10 -2.72
C TYR A 110 -17.86 20.00 -3.65
N SER A 111 -18.22 18.78 -4.05
CA SER A 111 -19.32 18.50 -4.99
C SER A 111 -20.59 18.07 -4.26
N LEU A 112 -21.67 18.83 -4.40
CA LEU A 112 -22.93 18.50 -3.74
C LEU A 112 -23.75 17.54 -4.59
N LEU A 113 -24.07 16.37 -4.05
CA LEU A 113 -24.83 15.33 -4.75
C LEU A 113 -26.33 15.40 -4.42
N ARG A 114 -26.70 15.83 -3.20
CA ARG A 114 -28.09 15.96 -2.76
C ARG A 114 -28.23 17.01 -1.66
N GLY A 115 -29.35 17.71 -1.65
CA GLY A 115 -29.65 18.75 -0.67
C GLY A 115 -29.11 20.12 -1.07
N ARG A 116 -28.85 20.96 -0.06
CA ARG A 116 -28.32 22.33 -0.21
C ARG A 116 -27.33 22.60 0.91
N LYS A 117 -26.20 23.26 0.62
CA LYS A 117 -25.24 23.68 1.65
C LYS A 117 -24.96 25.17 1.56
N THR A 118 -24.91 25.83 2.71
CA THR A 118 -24.54 27.24 2.83
C THR A 118 -23.20 27.34 3.52
N PHE A 119 -22.23 27.97 2.85
CA PHE A 119 -20.89 28.21 3.35
C PHE A 119 -20.76 29.68 3.77
N ARG A 120 -20.30 29.93 5.00
CA ARG A 120 -19.75 31.23 5.40
C ARG A 120 -18.24 31.15 5.30
N LEU A 121 -17.62 32.05 4.53
CA LEU A 121 -16.21 31.99 4.15
C LEU A 121 -15.46 33.25 4.60
N TRP A 122 -14.24 33.06 5.13
CA TRP A 122 -13.27 34.13 5.38
C TRP A 122 -11.91 33.75 4.80
N PRO A 123 -11.14 34.74 4.28
CA PRO A 123 -9.86 34.46 3.66
C PRO A 123 -8.81 33.99 4.70
N PRO A 124 -7.73 33.31 4.26
CA PRO A 124 -6.62 32.92 5.13
C PRO A 124 -5.92 34.10 5.84
N SER A 125 -6.08 35.32 5.31
CA SER A 125 -5.60 36.56 5.94
C SER A 125 -6.34 36.90 7.24
N ALA A 126 -7.49 36.28 7.51
CA ALA A 126 -8.28 36.49 8.72
C ALA A 126 -7.78 35.66 9.93
N LEU A 127 -6.76 34.81 9.77
CA LEU A 127 -6.21 33.90 10.80
C LEU A 127 -6.12 34.51 12.21
N ASP A 128 -5.59 35.73 12.33
CA ASP A 128 -5.41 36.41 13.62
C ASP A 128 -6.73 36.76 14.33
N SER A 129 -7.82 36.85 13.59
CA SER A 129 -9.17 37.15 14.09
C SER A 129 -10.06 35.92 14.29
N MET A 130 -9.56 34.72 13.96
CA MET A 130 -10.35 33.47 13.96
C MET A 130 -10.11 32.58 15.17
N TYR A 131 -9.13 32.90 16.03
CA TYR A 131 -8.92 32.22 17.33
C TYR A 131 -8.90 30.69 17.26
N PRO A 132 -8.00 30.08 16.47
CA PRO A 132 -7.85 28.62 16.44
C PRO A 132 -7.60 28.02 17.83
N HIS A 133 -7.91 26.74 17.97
CA HIS A 133 -7.51 25.94 19.13
C HIS A 133 -6.00 25.73 19.18
N GLY A 134 -5.38 25.40 18.04
CA GLY A 134 -3.93 25.27 17.93
C GLY A 134 -3.22 26.62 17.91
N ARG A 135 -1.90 26.60 18.09
CA ARG A 135 -1.04 27.80 17.96
C ARG A 135 -0.43 27.86 16.55
N PRO A 136 -0.86 28.77 15.66
CA PRO A 136 -0.25 28.93 14.35
C PRO A 136 1.19 29.41 14.49
N VAL A 137 2.11 28.77 13.74
CA VAL A 137 3.53 29.13 13.71
C VAL A 137 3.96 29.67 12.34
N LYS A 138 3.28 29.25 11.26
CA LYS A 138 3.58 29.68 9.89
C LYS A 138 2.32 29.65 9.03
N ARG A 139 2.25 30.55 8.06
CA ARG A 139 1.27 30.49 6.95
C ARG A 139 2.02 30.59 5.64
N TRP A 140 1.87 29.58 4.79
CA TRP A 140 2.46 29.56 3.46
C TRP A 140 1.66 30.45 2.48
N PRO A 141 2.29 30.96 1.41
CA PRO A 141 1.62 31.80 0.42
C PRO A 141 0.37 31.16 -0.24
N ASN A 142 0.35 29.83 -0.34
CA ASN A 142 -0.79 29.06 -0.84
C ASN A 142 -1.95 28.91 0.17
N GLY A 143 -1.87 29.55 1.34
CA GLY A 143 -2.91 29.57 2.35
C GLY A 143 -2.74 28.55 3.47
N ARG A 144 -1.92 27.50 3.29
CA ARG A 144 -1.71 26.47 4.30
C ARG A 144 -1.15 27.05 5.60
N VAL A 145 -1.83 26.77 6.72
CA VAL A 145 -1.40 27.17 8.06
C VAL A 145 -0.73 25.98 8.74
N VAL A 146 0.43 26.21 9.35
CA VAL A 146 1.16 25.23 10.16
C VAL A 146 1.01 25.59 11.63
N TYR A 147 0.69 24.60 12.45
CA TYR A 147 0.54 24.70 13.89
C TYR A 147 1.75 24.09 14.61
N SER A 148 2.03 24.57 15.84
CA SER A 148 3.23 24.19 16.60
C SER A 148 3.39 22.67 16.84
N GLU A 149 2.28 21.97 16.94
CA GLU A 149 2.18 20.54 17.19
C GLU A 149 2.42 19.67 15.95
N GLN A 150 2.48 20.27 14.76
CA GLN A 150 2.63 19.55 13.49
C GLN A 150 4.08 19.37 13.04
N GLY A 151 5.07 19.95 13.74
CA GLY A 151 6.46 19.90 13.32
C GLY A 151 6.77 20.76 12.09
N ASN A 152 7.68 20.30 11.25
CA ASN A 152 8.22 21.06 10.14
C ASN A 152 7.49 20.74 8.83
N ILE A 153 6.28 21.29 8.65
CA ILE A 153 5.44 21.00 7.49
C ILE A 153 5.65 22.01 6.35
N GLY A 154 5.87 21.48 5.14
CA GLY A 154 6.00 22.19 3.88
C GLY A 154 4.70 22.86 3.39
N PRO A 155 4.80 23.67 2.31
CA PRO A 155 3.63 24.36 1.74
C PRO A 155 2.61 23.39 1.14
N ASP A 156 3.04 22.27 0.58
CA ASP A 156 2.25 21.17 0.02
C ASP A 156 1.78 20.14 1.09
N GLY A 157 2.27 20.29 2.31
CA GLY A 157 1.89 19.47 3.45
C GLY A 157 2.79 18.28 3.75
N VAL A 158 3.89 18.14 3.03
CA VAL A 158 4.93 17.14 3.31
C VAL A 158 5.69 17.52 4.58
N ASP A 159 6.07 16.53 5.39
CA ASP A 159 7.03 16.73 6.49
C ASP A 159 8.43 16.93 5.89
N MET A 160 8.97 18.12 6.09
CA MET A 160 10.25 18.54 5.54
C MET A 160 11.45 17.77 6.08
N ASP A 161 11.36 17.27 7.32
CA ASP A 161 12.43 16.49 7.93
C ASP A 161 12.41 15.06 7.39
N GLU A 162 11.23 14.49 7.15
CA GLU A 162 11.08 13.23 6.40
C GLU A 162 11.56 13.37 4.95
N GLU A 163 11.17 14.44 4.25
CA GLU A 163 11.60 14.72 2.87
C GLU A 163 13.12 14.79 2.77
N ARG A 164 13.78 15.54 3.67
CA ARG A 164 15.25 15.63 3.71
C ARG A 164 15.91 14.27 3.89
N ARG A 165 15.40 13.43 4.79
CA ARG A 165 15.93 12.08 5.02
C ARG A 165 15.77 11.20 3.79
N TRP A 166 14.63 11.29 3.10
CA TRP A 166 14.39 10.58 1.85
C TRP A 166 15.35 11.04 0.75
N GLU A 167 15.55 12.35 0.58
CA GLU A 167 16.50 12.90 -0.40
C GLU A 167 17.94 12.43 -0.13
N GLU A 168 18.36 12.41 1.14
CA GLU A 168 19.69 11.92 1.55
C GLU A 168 19.88 10.43 1.24
N LYS A 169 18.85 9.61 1.49
CA LYS A 169 18.85 8.18 1.15
C LYS A 169 18.88 7.96 -0.36
N PHE A 170 17.97 8.61 -1.09
CA PHE A 170 17.88 8.49 -2.54
C PHE A 170 19.20 8.90 -3.21
N ALA A 171 19.83 9.98 -2.74
CA ALA A 171 21.14 10.39 -3.21
C ALA A 171 22.23 9.34 -2.92
N ALA A 172 22.20 8.67 -1.75
CA ALA A 172 23.13 7.59 -1.42
C ALA A 172 22.91 6.33 -2.27
N GLU A 173 21.66 5.95 -2.54
CA GLU A 173 21.30 4.84 -3.44
C GLU A 173 21.74 5.12 -4.88
N MET A 174 21.49 6.32 -5.40
CA MET A 174 21.98 6.72 -6.71
C MET A 174 23.50 6.72 -6.79
N GLU A 175 24.19 7.18 -5.73
CA GLU A 175 25.65 7.14 -5.66
C GLU A 175 26.17 5.68 -5.70
N LEU A 176 25.49 4.76 -5.02
CA LEU A 176 25.79 3.34 -5.03
C LEU A 176 25.62 2.73 -6.43
N GLU A 177 24.47 2.95 -7.07
CA GLU A 177 24.17 2.43 -8.40
C GLU A 177 25.19 2.93 -9.44
N MET A 178 25.54 4.22 -9.39
CA MET A 178 26.56 4.79 -10.27
C MET A 178 27.95 4.20 -10.00
N ALA A 179 28.27 3.88 -8.74
CA ALA A 179 29.53 3.23 -8.38
C ALA A 179 29.58 1.76 -8.84
N GLU A 180 28.46 1.03 -8.79
CA GLU A 180 28.35 -0.34 -9.33
C GLU A 180 28.57 -0.36 -10.84
N LYS A 181 27.87 0.51 -11.58
CA LYS A 181 28.06 0.67 -13.04
C LYS A 181 29.50 1.01 -13.41
N ALA A 182 30.17 1.85 -12.62
CA ALA A 182 31.58 2.17 -12.83
C ALA A 182 32.52 0.97 -12.61
N VAL A 183 32.17 0.06 -11.69
CA VAL A 183 32.92 -1.19 -11.47
C VAL A 183 32.74 -2.12 -12.67
N GLU A 184 31.51 -2.24 -13.19
CA GLU A 184 31.21 -3.03 -14.39
C GLU A 184 31.93 -2.51 -15.63
N ALA A 185 32.01 -1.18 -15.78
CA ALA A 185 32.73 -0.52 -16.86
C ALA A 185 34.27 -0.60 -16.71
N GLY A 186 34.78 -1.17 -15.62
CA GLY A 186 36.22 -1.33 -15.37
C GLY A 186 36.94 0.00 -15.09
N GLU A 187 36.23 1.03 -14.62
CA GLU A 187 36.81 2.35 -14.40
C GLU A 187 37.86 2.35 -13.28
N GLN A 188 38.94 3.12 -13.46
CA GLN A 188 40.01 3.22 -12.48
C GLN A 188 39.49 3.84 -11.18
N GLY A 189 39.71 3.17 -10.05
CA GLY A 189 39.23 3.61 -8.74
C GLY A 189 37.76 3.29 -8.43
N ALA A 190 37.03 2.62 -9.33
CA ALA A 190 35.61 2.28 -9.13
C ALA A 190 35.36 1.47 -7.85
N LYS A 191 36.22 0.48 -7.53
CA LYS A 191 36.11 -0.30 -6.28
C LYS A 191 36.17 0.55 -5.01
N ARG A 192 36.97 1.63 -5.01
CA ARG A 192 37.04 2.56 -3.87
C ARG A 192 35.79 3.43 -3.77
N ARG A 193 35.25 3.87 -4.91
CA ARG A 193 33.97 4.59 -4.97
C ARG A 193 32.82 3.71 -4.47
N LEU A 194 32.76 2.45 -4.90
CA LEU A 194 31.75 1.49 -4.44
C LEU A 194 31.81 1.28 -2.92
N GLN A 195 33.01 1.14 -2.36
CA GLN A 195 33.16 1.03 -0.91
C GLN A 195 32.80 2.31 -0.14
N ALA A 196 32.99 3.49 -0.75
CA ALA A 196 32.56 4.75 -0.16
C ALA A 196 31.03 4.91 -0.21
N ALA A 197 30.42 4.57 -1.34
CA ALA A 197 28.97 4.62 -1.54
C ALA A 197 28.24 3.64 -0.60
N ASN A 198 28.72 2.40 -0.46
CA ASN A 198 28.17 1.43 0.51
C ASN A 198 28.20 1.99 1.94
N ARG A 199 29.34 2.54 2.39
CA ARG A 199 29.45 3.13 3.74
C ARG A 199 28.53 4.33 3.95
N ARG A 200 28.30 5.11 2.89
CA ARG A 200 27.37 6.24 2.95
C ARG A 200 25.93 5.74 3.09
N LEU A 201 25.54 4.76 2.29
CA LEU A 201 24.20 4.17 2.38
C LEU A 201 23.98 3.53 3.76
N ASP A 202 24.95 2.77 4.27
CA ASP A 202 24.91 2.19 5.62
C ASP A 202 24.68 3.28 6.69
N ALA A 203 25.45 4.38 6.64
CA ALA A 203 25.32 5.47 7.59
C ALA A 203 23.95 6.19 7.52
N VAL A 204 23.38 6.35 6.32
CA VAL A 204 22.04 6.94 6.14
C VAL A 204 20.95 6.00 6.65
N MET A 205 21.10 4.69 6.40
CA MET A 205 20.17 3.67 6.88
C MET A 205 20.21 3.55 8.41
N ASP A 206 21.40 3.56 9.02
CA ASP A 206 21.57 3.55 10.48
C ASP A 206 20.92 4.78 11.13
N ALA A 207 21.14 5.97 10.57
CA ALA A 207 20.52 7.20 11.07
C ALA A 207 18.97 7.18 10.97
N ALA A 208 18.43 6.56 9.92
CA ALA A 208 16.99 6.40 9.76
C ALA A 208 16.38 5.41 10.78
N MET A 209 17.13 4.38 11.20
CA MET A 209 16.71 3.43 12.24
C MET A 209 16.63 4.07 13.62
N ASP A 210 17.63 4.88 13.99
CA ASP A 210 17.69 5.53 15.31
C ASP A 210 16.60 6.60 15.50
N GLU A 211 16.13 7.22 14.43
CA GLU A 211 15.08 8.25 14.47
C GLU A 211 13.65 7.70 14.32
N GLY A 212 13.48 6.38 14.23
CA GLY A 212 12.16 5.74 14.12
C GLY A 212 11.43 6.04 12.81
N SER A 213 12.18 6.16 11.71
CA SER A 213 11.62 6.41 10.37
C SER A 213 10.73 5.26 9.92
N GLU A 214 9.46 5.54 9.59
CA GLU A 214 8.46 4.54 9.15
C GLU A 214 8.85 3.80 7.86
N TRP A 215 9.82 4.31 7.09
CA TRP A 215 10.30 3.73 5.84
C TRP A 215 11.11 2.44 5.99
N LEU A 216 11.55 2.09 7.20
CA LEU A 216 12.26 0.83 7.49
C LEU A 216 11.31 -0.34 7.79
N ASP A 217 10.02 -0.07 7.96
CA ASP A 217 9.03 -1.09 8.30
C ASP A 217 8.57 -1.94 7.10
N ASP A 218 8.99 -1.65 5.85
CA ASP A 218 8.53 -2.35 4.64
C ASP A 218 8.79 -3.87 4.62
N PHE A 219 9.79 -4.36 5.38
CA PHE A 219 10.08 -5.79 5.45
C PHE A 219 9.29 -6.52 6.58
N ASP A 220 9.00 -5.83 7.68
CA ASP A 220 8.23 -6.36 8.83
C ASP A 220 6.72 -6.03 8.76
N ALA A 221 6.30 -5.16 7.83
CA ALA A 221 4.90 -4.83 7.58
C ALA A 221 4.12 -5.98 6.91
N MET A 222 4.81 -6.97 6.31
CA MET A 222 4.16 -8.14 5.71
C MET A 222 3.57 -9.12 6.74
N GLU A 223 3.96 -9.05 8.02
CA GLU A 223 3.52 -10.00 9.05
C GLU A 223 2.74 -9.37 10.22
N ARG A 224 2.57 -8.04 10.24
CA ARG A 224 1.85 -7.37 11.32
C ARG A 224 0.37 -7.18 10.96
N PRO A 225 -0.58 -7.82 11.67
CA PRO A 225 -1.97 -7.43 11.54
C PRO A 225 -2.10 -5.98 12.00
N ALA A 226 -2.73 -5.14 11.16
CA ALA A 226 -3.05 -3.76 11.50
C ALA A 226 -3.86 -3.73 12.80
N GLN A 227 -3.19 -3.44 13.92
CA GLN A 227 -3.84 -3.18 15.20
C GLN A 227 -3.23 -1.91 15.76
N ARG A 228 -4.08 -0.90 15.94
CA ARG A 228 -3.85 0.17 16.90
C ARG A 228 -5.08 0.37 17.78
N PRO A 229 -4.84 0.84 19.02
CA PRO A 229 -5.73 0.62 20.14
C PRO A 229 -7.03 1.41 19.97
N ALA A 230 -8.14 0.78 20.33
CA ALA A 230 -9.42 1.44 20.52
C ALA A 230 -9.28 2.48 21.64
N THR A 231 -9.05 3.75 21.28
CA THR A 231 -9.13 4.85 22.24
C THR A 231 -10.60 5.19 22.44
N SER A 232 -11.19 4.58 23.47
CA SER A 232 -12.50 4.98 23.99
C SER A 232 -12.36 6.32 24.72
N GLY A 233 -12.44 7.42 23.99
CA GLY A 233 -12.46 8.79 24.52
C GLY A 233 -12.83 9.79 23.42
N ALA A 234 -13.48 10.89 23.78
CA ALA A 234 -13.78 11.96 22.82
C ALA A 234 -12.49 12.48 22.19
N ALA A 235 -12.39 12.48 20.86
CA ALA A 235 -11.22 12.97 20.16
C ALA A 235 -10.97 14.45 20.51
N PRO A 236 -9.70 14.88 20.72
CA PRO A 236 -9.40 16.29 20.97
C PRO A 236 -9.82 17.14 19.76
N ILE A 237 -10.40 18.32 20.02
CA ILE A 237 -10.83 19.25 18.98
C ILE A 237 -9.62 19.60 18.09
N PRO A 238 -9.71 19.47 16.75
CA PRO A 238 -8.58 19.72 15.88
C PRO A 238 -8.08 21.17 15.96
N PRO A 239 -6.77 21.41 15.76
CA PRO A 239 -6.17 22.72 15.97
C PRO A 239 -6.66 23.80 15.00
N SER A 240 -7.16 23.40 13.83
CA SER A 240 -7.71 24.29 12.80
C SER A 240 -9.14 24.77 13.10
N PHE A 241 -9.82 24.21 14.10
CA PHE A 241 -11.12 24.69 14.53
C PHE A 241 -11.00 25.98 15.32
N SER A 242 -11.97 26.87 15.13
CA SER A 242 -12.11 28.11 15.87
C SER A 242 -12.71 27.85 17.24
N ARG A 243 -12.24 28.59 18.25
CA ARG A 243 -12.89 28.69 19.56
C ARG A 243 -14.15 29.56 19.54
N ILE A 244 -14.41 30.27 18.44
CA ILE A 244 -15.60 31.11 18.30
C ILE A 244 -16.80 30.20 18.08
N ASP A 245 -17.72 30.24 19.04
CA ASP A 245 -19.01 29.57 18.93
C ASP A 245 -20.06 30.52 18.34
N ALA A 246 -20.66 30.13 17.21
CA ALA A 246 -21.70 30.89 16.54
C ALA A 246 -23.03 30.95 17.29
N ASP A 247 -23.25 30.05 18.25
CA ASP A 247 -24.47 29.97 19.05
C ASP A 247 -24.44 30.94 20.24
N LEU A 248 -23.28 31.51 20.55
CA LEU A 248 -23.15 32.50 21.63
C LEU A 248 -23.73 33.87 21.23
N PRO A 249 -24.29 34.64 22.19
CA PRO A 249 -24.77 35.99 21.93
C PRO A 249 -23.65 36.89 21.36
N PRO A 250 -23.94 37.76 20.36
CA PRO A 250 -22.90 38.60 19.73
C PRO A 250 -22.09 39.46 20.69
N ALA A 251 -22.72 39.93 21.79
CA ALA A 251 -22.04 40.70 22.83
C ALA A 251 -20.99 39.85 23.58
N GLU A 252 -21.28 38.58 23.83
CA GLU A 252 -20.35 37.66 24.48
C GLU A 252 -19.21 37.27 23.55
N ILE A 253 -19.50 37.01 22.28
CA ILE A 253 -18.48 36.77 21.25
C ILE A 253 -17.53 37.96 21.17
N LYS A 254 -18.06 39.20 21.09
CA LYS A 254 -17.23 40.41 21.04
C LYS A 254 -16.37 40.59 22.28
N LYS A 255 -16.85 40.17 23.46
CA LYS A 255 -16.10 40.23 24.72
C LYS A 255 -14.98 39.18 24.77
N LYS A 256 -15.25 37.93 24.38
CA LYS A 256 -14.28 36.83 24.40
C LYS A 256 -13.28 36.88 23.24
N PHE A 257 -13.73 37.38 22.08
CA PHE A 257 -13.00 37.37 20.81
C PHE A 257 -12.97 38.76 20.15
N PRO A 258 -12.34 39.76 20.78
CA PRO A 258 -12.42 41.17 20.36
C PRO A 258 -11.85 41.47 18.96
N ARG A 259 -10.98 40.61 18.42
CA ARG A 259 -10.42 40.75 17.07
C ARG A 259 -11.35 40.20 15.99
N PHE A 260 -12.36 39.40 16.35
CA PHE A 260 -13.31 38.84 15.39
C PHE A 260 -14.21 39.96 14.85
N LYS A 261 -14.22 40.12 13.53
CA LYS A 261 -14.97 41.18 12.85
C LYS A 261 -16.48 40.92 12.78
N GLY A 262 -16.94 39.78 13.31
CA GLY A 262 -18.34 39.36 13.31
C GLY A 262 -18.72 38.59 12.04
N PHE A 263 -19.84 37.87 12.13
CA PHE A 263 -20.33 37.00 11.05
C PHE A 263 -20.75 37.75 9.78
N SER A 264 -21.06 39.05 9.88
CA SER A 264 -21.38 39.90 8.73
C SER A 264 -20.17 40.17 7.82
N SER A 265 -18.95 39.86 8.26
CA SER A 265 -17.74 39.98 7.44
C SER A 265 -17.50 38.77 6.53
N ALA A 266 -18.32 37.72 6.63
CA ALA A 266 -18.20 36.51 5.84
C ALA A 266 -18.70 36.71 4.41
N ILE A 267 -18.02 36.06 3.46
CA ILE A 267 -18.59 35.82 2.12
C ILE A 267 -19.53 34.62 2.26
N THR A 268 -20.77 34.74 1.80
CA THR A 268 -21.75 33.64 1.85
C THR A 268 -21.93 33.02 0.47
N CYS A 269 -21.78 31.71 0.38
CA CYS A 269 -22.00 30.93 -0.83
C CYS A 269 -23.04 29.85 -0.55
N THR A 270 -23.98 29.65 -1.48
CA THR A 270 -24.89 28.50 -1.47
C THR A 270 -24.48 27.56 -2.59
N VAL A 271 -24.35 26.27 -2.26
CA VAL A 271 -24.11 25.19 -3.22
C VAL A 271 -25.37 24.32 -3.27
N GLU A 272 -25.86 24.07 -4.47
CA GLU A 272 -27.01 23.22 -4.78
C GLU A 272 -26.57 21.89 -5.42
N ALA A 273 -27.46 20.89 -5.42
CA ALA A 273 -27.14 19.59 -6.00
C ALA A 273 -26.70 19.72 -7.47
N GLY A 274 -25.59 19.06 -7.83
CA GLY A 274 -24.94 19.17 -9.13
C GLY A 274 -23.91 20.30 -9.24
N GLN A 275 -23.78 21.16 -8.22
CA GLN A 275 -22.75 22.19 -8.17
C GLN A 275 -21.54 21.74 -7.37
N THR A 276 -20.39 22.33 -7.71
CA THR A 276 -19.11 22.10 -7.05
C THR A 276 -18.51 23.43 -6.60
N LEU A 277 -18.05 23.48 -5.35
CA LEU A 277 -17.32 24.61 -4.78
C LEU A 277 -15.84 24.26 -4.67
N TYR A 278 -14.98 25.08 -5.26
CA TYR A 278 -13.55 25.05 -4.98
C TYR A 278 -13.24 25.91 -3.76
N LEU A 279 -12.66 25.31 -2.74
CA LEU A 279 -12.32 25.92 -1.47
C LEU A 279 -10.81 25.75 -1.22
N PRO A 280 -10.00 26.81 -1.42
CA PRO A 280 -8.56 26.71 -1.26
C PRO A 280 -8.14 26.49 0.20
N ALA A 281 -6.95 25.91 0.40
CA ALA A 281 -6.38 25.67 1.72
C ALA A 281 -6.30 26.96 2.56
N GLY A 282 -6.57 26.81 3.87
CA GLY A 282 -6.55 27.92 4.83
C GLY A 282 -7.74 28.87 4.77
N TRP A 283 -8.70 28.68 3.86
CA TRP A 283 -9.94 29.41 3.90
C TRP A 283 -10.78 28.95 5.09
N TRP A 284 -11.11 29.91 5.95
CA TRP A 284 -11.98 29.67 7.07
C TRP A 284 -13.40 29.52 6.56
N HIS A 285 -14.07 28.46 7.01
CA HIS A 285 -15.39 28.15 6.56
C HIS A 285 -16.23 27.53 7.66
N GLU A 286 -17.52 27.75 7.54
CA GLU A 286 -18.54 27.07 8.31
C GLU A 286 -19.65 26.64 7.36
N VAL A 287 -20.03 25.37 7.44
CA VAL A 287 -20.96 24.75 6.50
C VAL A 287 -22.25 24.41 7.21
N THR A 288 -23.35 25.02 6.77
CA THR A 288 -24.70 24.64 7.20
C THR A 288 -25.32 23.72 6.15
N SER A 289 -25.66 22.49 6.55
CA SER A 289 -26.24 21.49 5.66
C SER A 289 -27.76 21.46 5.76
N GLN A 290 -28.46 21.67 4.65
CA GLN A 290 -29.92 21.62 4.55
C GLN A 290 -30.35 20.42 3.70
N GLY A 291 -31.27 19.64 4.23
CA GLY A 291 -31.79 18.44 3.57
C GLY A 291 -32.68 18.75 2.36
N PHE A 292 -32.60 17.92 1.31
CA PHE A 292 -33.55 17.95 0.20
C PHE A 292 -34.92 17.48 0.69
N GLY A 293 -35.97 18.26 0.40
CA GLY A 293 -37.35 17.96 0.83
C GLY A 293 -37.61 18.12 2.34
N GLY A 294 -36.62 18.59 3.11
CA GLY A 294 -36.78 18.82 4.54
C GLY A 294 -37.66 20.03 4.87
N SER A 295 -38.45 19.92 5.92
CA SER A 295 -39.20 21.01 6.55
C SER A 295 -38.77 21.16 8.01
N LYS A 296 -39.29 22.17 8.71
CA LYS A 296 -39.08 22.30 10.16
C LYS A 296 -39.55 21.07 10.96
N ASP A 297 -40.48 20.30 10.38
CA ASP A 297 -41.18 19.18 11.00
C ASP A 297 -40.72 17.81 10.44
N ALA A 298 -39.87 17.78 9.40
CA ALA A 298 -39.34 16.55 8.81
C ALA A 298 -37.91 16.75 8.27
N PRO A 299 -36.91 16.01 8.76
CA PRO A 299 -35.54 16.12 8.28
C PRO A 299 -35.42 15.69 6.82
N GLY A 300 -34.67 16.47 6.03
CA GLY A 300 -34.32 16.10 4.66
C GLY A 300 -32.91 15.51 4.60
N GLU A 301 -32.64 14.75 3.56
CA GLU A 301 -31.34 14.12 3.34
C GLU A 301 -30.39 15.03 2.55
N HIS A 302 -29.10 14.97 2.88
CA HIS A 302 -28.06 15.64 2.12
C HIS A 302 -26.86 14.73 1.92
N MET A 303 -26.21 14.88 0.78
CA MET A 303 -25.06 14.06 0.39
C MET A 303 -24.08 14.91 -0.41
N ALA A 304 -22.79 14.85 -0.08
CA ALA A 304 -21.73 15.50 -0.83
C ALA A 304 -20.51 14.59 -0.96
N LEU A 305 -19.73 14.80 -2.00
CA LEU A 305 -18.43 14.20 -2.20
C LEU A 305 -17.40 15.32 -2.25
N ASN A 306 -16.28 15.17 -1.56
CA ASN A 306 -15.20 16.13 -1.68
C ASN A 306 -13.89 15.46 -2.06
N HIS A 307 -13.12 16.12 -2.91
CA HIS A 307 -11.75 15.75 -3.22
C HIS A 307 -10.82 16.73 -2.53
N TRP A 308 -10.01 16.24 -1.60
CA TRP A 308 -8.91 17.00 -1.03
C TRP A 308 -7.64 16.79 -1.85
N PHE A 309 -6.92 17.87 -2.13
CA PHE A 309 -5.65 17.89 -2.83
C PHE A 309 -4.57 18.50 -1.95
N HIS A 310 -3.33 18.06 -2.14
CA HIS A 310 -2.18 18.78 -1.62
C HIS A 310 -2.16 20.19 -2.20
N PRO A 311 -2.10 21.25 -1.38
CA PRO A 311 -2.18 22.61 -1.89
C PRO A 311 -0.95 22.93 -2.75
N PRO A 312 -1.13 23.52 -3.95
CA PRO A 312 -0.04 23.84 -4.85
C PRO A 312 0.91 24.85 -4.21
N ASP A 313 2.21 24.67 -4.36
CA ASP A 313 3.23 25.60 -3.87
C ASP A 313 3.89 26.39 -5.01
N ASN A 314 3.65 26.01 -6.27
CA ASN A 314 4.06 26.79 -7.42
C ASN A 314 3.02 27.87 -7.74
N LEU A 315 3.32 29.10 -7.34
CA LEU A 315 2.47 30.27 -7.56
C LEU A 315 2.84 31.09 -8.81
N ASP A 316 3.69 30.54 -9.69
CA ASP A 316 3.99 31.15 -10.98
C ASP A 316 2.75 31.15 -11.88
N ALA A 317 2.28 32.35 -12.22
CA ALA A 317 1.09 32.55 -13.04
C ALA A 317 1.25 31.95 -14.46
N GLU A 318 2.48 31.87 -14.99
CA GLU A 318 2.76 31.30 -16.30
C GLU A 318 2.78 29.76 -16.28
N ALA A 319 3.14 29.16 -15.13
CA ALA A 319 3.12 27.72 -14.96
C ALA A 319 1.68 27.17 -14.80
N GLY A 320 0.82 27.94 -14.11
CA GLY A 320 -0.56 27.56 -13.84
C GLY A 320 -0.71 26.15 -13.24
N PHE A 321 -1.86 25.51 -13.48
CA PHE A 321 -2.14 24.14 -13.01
C PHE A 321 -1.42 23.04 -13.80
N SER A 322 -0.55 23.39 -14.76
CA SER A 322 0.25 22.41 -15.50
C SER A 322 1.45 21.90 -14.69
N LYS A 323 2.00 22.77 -13.81
CA LYS A 323 3.08 22.46 -12.87
C LYS A 323 2.75 23.05 -11.49
N PRO A 324 1.74 22.53 -10.78
CA PRO A 324 1.25 23.11 -9.53
C PRO A 324 2.23 23.02 -8.36
N TYR A 325 3.25 22.16 -8.47
CA TYR A 325 4.23 21.94 -7.41
C TYR A 325 5.65 22.33 -7.84
N THR A 326 6.36 23.10 -7.01
CA THR A 326 7.77 23.49 -7.25
C THR A 326 8.73 22.36 -6.95
N ARG A 327 8.31 21.49 -6.03
CA ARG A 327 9.06 20.31 -5.65
C ARG A 327 8.48 19.12 -6.39
N LEU A 328 9.37 18.35 -7.00
CA LEU A 328 9.05 17.04 -7.54
C LEU A 328 8.69 16.02 -6.42
N GLY A 329 8.80 16.44 -5.15
CA GLY A 329 8.62 15.66 -3.92
C GLY A 329 7.17 15.42 -3.50
N CYS A 330 6.17 15.93 -4.22
CA CYS A 330 4.85 15.29 -4.14
C CYS A 330 5.06 13.82 -4.56
N ARG A 331 4.73 12.91 -3.64
CA ARG A 331 5.05 11.46 -3.56
C ARG A 331 4.68 10.61 -4.80
N THR A 332 4.37 11.22 -5.94
CA THR A 332 4.39 10.68 -7.31
C THR A 332 5.74 10.11 -7.75
N GLY A 333 6.85 10.42 -7.06
CA GLY A 333 8.13 9.74 -7.27
C GLY A 333 8.01 8.22 -7.09
N LEU A 334 7.17 7.75 -6.17
CA LEU A 334 6.93 6.31 -5.98
C LEU A 334 6.03 5.73 -7.08
N LEU A 335 4.97 6.42 -7.50
CA LEU A 335 4.17 5.95 -8.63
C LEU A 335 4.99 5.87 -9.92
N ILE A 336 5.84 6.85 -10.20
CA ILE A 336 6.65 6.84 -11.43
C ILE A 336 7.83 5.87 -11.28
N THR A 337 8.52 5.81 -10.15
CA THR A 337 9.67 4.91 -9.97
C THR A 337 9.24 3.46 -9.78
N THR A 338 8.18 3.20 -9.01
CA THR A 338 7.57 1.87 -8.83
C THR A 338 6.80 1.43 -10.07
N MET A 339 6.10 2.31 -10.81
CA MET A 339 5.55 1.91 -12.12
C MET A 339 6.66 1.70 -13.15
N ILE A 340 7.74 2.48 -13.18
CA ILE A 340 8.83 2.27 -14.14
C ILE A 340 9.63 1.02 -13.79
N THR A 341 9.98 0.79 -12.51
CA THR A 341 10.63 -0.47 -12.10
C THR A 341 9.68 -1.64 -12.23
N ALA A 342 8.42 -1.58 -11.79
CA ALA A 342 7.45 -2.67 -12.00
C ALA A 342 7.16 -2.90 -13.48
N THR A 343 7.13 -1.87 -14.33
CA THR A 343 6.95 -2.02 -15.78
C THR A 343 8.21 -2.57 -16.43
N ILE A 344 9.42 -2.14 -16.05
CA ILE A 344 10.69 -2.73 -16.54
C ILE A 344 10.83 -4.18 -16.06
N ILE A 345 10.52 -4.47 -14.79
CA ILE A 345 10.46 -5.81 -14.20
C ILE A 345 9.44 -6.68 -14.93
N THR A 346 8.25 -6.16 -15.19
CA THR A 346 7.18 -6.91 -15.86
C THR A 346 7.50 -7.10 -17.35
N VAL A 347 8.00 -6.07 -18.03
CA VAL A 347 8.42 -6.13 -19.44
C VAL A 347 9.56 -7.13 -19.58
N GLU A 348 10.62 -7.04 -18.79
CA GLU A 348 11.77 -7.94 -18.90
C GLU A 348 11.40 -9.38 -18.47
N ASN A 349 10.59 -9.58 -17.43
CA ASN A 349 10.12 -10.93 -17.06
C ASN A 349 9.09 -11.51 -18.05
N VAL A 350 8.31 -10.69 -18.77
CA VAL A 350 7.36 -11.15 -19.80
C VAL A 350 8.07 -11.47 -21.10
N PHE A 351 9.14 -10.74 -21.45
CA PHE A 351 9.89 -10.97 -22.69
C PHE A 351 11.09 -11.94 -22.54
N HIS A 352 11.59 -12.17 -21.32
CA HIS A 352 12.62 -13.17 -21.08
C HIS A 352 12.06 -14.59 -21.22
N THR A 353 12.38 -15.25 -22.32
CA THR A 353 12.09 -16.67 -22.51
C THR A 353 13.33 -17.47 -22.15
N ALA A 354 13.32 -18.08 -20.96
CA ALA A 354 14.38 -19.00 -20.57
C ALA A 354 14.36 -20.27 -21.42
N HIS A 355 15.55 -20.77 -21.76
CA HIS A 355 15.75 -22.00 -22.52
C HIS A 355 16.71 -22.94 -21.76
N PRO A 356 16.29 -23.48 -20.60
CA PRO A 356 17.13 -24.42 -19.87
C PRO A 356 17.23 -25.74 -20.66
N SER A 357 18.41 -26.35 -20.66
CA SER A 357 18.60 -27.67 -21.26
C SER A 357 18.81 -28.69 -20.15
N VAL A 358 17.90 -29.65 -20.02
CA VAL A 358 17.99 -30.72 -19.02
C VAL A 358 17.90 -32.07 -19.74
N THR A 359 18.84 -32.96 -19.42
CA THR A 359 18.86 -34.33 -19.91
C THR A 359 19.06 -35.27 -18.72
N CYS A 360 18.24 -36.32 -18.67
CA CYS A 360 18.32 -37.35 -17.66
C CYS A 360 18.22 -38.72 -18.32
N GLU A 361 19.16 -39.61 -18.01
CA GLU A 361 19.15 -40.99 -18.48
C GLU A 361 19.21 -41.94 -17.29
N PHE A 362 18.41 -43.00 -17.34
CA PHE A 362 18.50 -44.10 -16.39
C PHE A 362 19.69 -44.99 -16.71
N LYS A 363 20.58 -45.18 -15.73
CA LYS A 363 21.80 -45.99 -15.87
C LYS A 363 21.66 -47.39 -15.28
N GLY A 364 20.68 -47.60 -14.39
CA GLY A 364 20.41 -48.88 -13.75
C GLY A 364 19.98 -48.71 -12.31
N ILE A 365 20.04 -49.79 -11.54
CA ILE A 365 19.83 -49.75 -10.10
C ILE A 365 21.07 -50.30 -9.38
N ASP A 366 21.44 -49.69 -8.26
CA ASP A 366 22.48 -50.23 -7.37
C ASP A 366 21.92 -51.37 -6.50
N GLY A 367 20.61 -51.41 -6.29
CA GLY A 367 19.94 -52.47 -5.55
C GLY A 367 18.43 -52.33 -5.52
N LEU A 368 17.75 -53.47 -5.35
CA LEU A 368 16.33 -53.59 -5.07
C LEU A 368 16.18 -54.70 -4.03
N GLN A 369 15.83 -54.35 -2.80
CA GLN A 369 15.85 -55.30 -1.68
C GLN A 369 14.65 -55.12 -0.75
N ARG A 370 14.34 -56.19 0.00
CA ARG A 370 13.34 -56.17 1.06
C ARG A 370 14.00 -55.74 2.36
N GLU A 371 13.44 -54.74 3.03
CA GLU A 371 13.93 -54.26 4.32
C GLU A 371 12.74 -53.93 5.23
N TYR A 372 12.66 -54.55 6.42
CA TYR A 372 11.67 -54.26 7.46
C TYR A 372 10.19 -54.19 7.00
N GLY A 373 9.78 -55.02 6.03
CA GLY A 373 8.40 -55.04 5.52
C GLY A 373 8.13 -54.15 4.30
N HIS A 374 9.16 -53.48 3.77
CA HIS A 374 9.10 -52.57 2.64
C HIS A 374 10.06 -53.01 1.51
N ASP A 375 9.73 -52.69 0.26
CA ASP A 375 10.71 -52.70 -0.82
C ASP A 375 11.50 -51.39 -0.82
N ARG A 376 12.82 -51.48 -1.05
CA ARG A 376 13.72 -50.35 -1.25
C ARG A 376 14.44 -50.46 -2.57
N ALA A 377 14.33 -49.44 -3.41
CA ALA A 377 15.05 -49.32 -4.67
C ALA A 377 16.09 -48.18 -4.62
N TYR A 378 17.23 -48.41 -5.27
CA TYR A 378 18.33 -47.46 -5.40
C TYR A 378 18.62 -47.20 -6.88
N PRO A 379 17.79 -46.40 -7.58
CA PRO A 379 18.03 -46.06 -8.97
C PRO A 379 19.29 -45.21 -9.13
N VAL A 380 19.97 -45.39 -10.26
CA VAL A 380 21.15 -44.61 -10.66
C VAL A 380 20.84 -43.93 -11.98
N LEU A 381 21.10 -42.63 -12.03
CA LEU A 381 20.80 -41.76 -13.17
C LEU A 381 22.08 -41.09 -13.66
N SER A 382 22.08 -40.57 -14.88
CA SER A 382 22.95 -39.46 -15.26
C SER A 382 22.11 -38.21 -15.44
N LEU A 383 22.53 -37.09 -14.85
CA LEU A 383 21.85 -35.80 -14.93
C LEU A 383 22.80 -34.75 -15.50
N ARG A 384 22.43 -34.15 -16.62
CA ARG A 384 23.08 -32.96 -17.18
C ARG A 384 22.07 -31.85 -17.33
N GLY A 385 22.35 -30.70 -16.74
CA GLY A 385 21.46 -29.56 -16.79
C GLY A 385 22.21 -28.24 -16.88
N ASP A 386 21.70 -27.34 -17.71
CA ASP A 386 22.12 -25.95 -17.83
C ASP A 386 20.91 -25.04 -17.56
N TRP A 387 20.97 -24.31 -16.45
CA TRP A 387 19.98 -23.32 -16.04
C TRP A 387 20.53 -21.88 -16.13
N THR A 388 21.64 -21.65 -16.82
CA THR A 388 22.22 -20.31 -16.99
C THR A 388 21.24 -19.31 -17.61
N SER A 389 20.34 -19.79 -18.47
CA SER A 389 19.28 -18.98 -19.10
C SER A 389 18.12 -18.63 -18.15
N GLU A 390 18.04 -19.22 -16.96
CA GLU A 390 17.05 -18.86 -15.92
C GLU A 390 17.57 -17.73 -15.00
N PHE A 391 18.86 -17.40 -15.08
CA PHE A 391 19.45 -16.28 -14.36
C PHE A 391 19.26 -14.97 -15.12
N THR A 392 18.44 -14.09 -14.56
CA THR A 392 18.28 -12.68 -14.92
C THR A 392 18.80 -11.80 -13.77
N TRP A 393 18.79 -10.48 -13.94
CA TRP A 393 19.08 -9.56 -12.83
C TRP A 393 18.13 -9.77 -11.64
N ASN A 394 16.89 -10.19 -11.89
CA ASN A 394 15.87 -10.40 -10.88
C ASN A 394 15.93 -11.81 -10.27
N THR A 395 16.80 -12.72 -10.72
CA THR A 395 16.91 -14.06 -10.13
C THR A 395 17.76 -14.02 -8.87
N LYS A 396 17.17 -14.35 -7.70
CA LYS A 396 17.90 -14.45 -6.43
C LYS A 396 18.62 -15.78 -6.30
N GLN A 397 17.90 -16.88 -6.53
CA GLN A 397 18.42 -18.25 -6.45
C GLN A 397 17.48 -19.23 -7.16
N ILE A 398 18.02 -20.39 -7.57
CA ILE A 398 17.24 -21.48 -8.19
C ILE A 398 17.44 -22.74 -7.35
N PHE A 399 16.35 -23.34 -6.88
CA PHE A 399 16.39 -24.62 -6.19
C PHE A 399 15.99 -25.73 -7.15
N VAL A 400 16.96 -26.56 -7.55
CA VAL A 400 16.78 -27.68 -8.48
C VAL A 400 16.74 -28.98 -7.70
N TYR A 401 15.79 -29.86 -8.02
CA TYR A 401 15.69 -31.17 -7.41
C TYR A 401 15.15 -32.24 -8.36
N ALA A 402 15.50 -33.49 -8.08
CA ALA A 402 15.08 -34.68 -8.82
C ALA A 402 14.17 -35.54 -7.94
N ASN A 403 12.96 -35.80 -8.41
CA ASN A 403 11.99 -36.67 -7.76
C ASN A 403 11.83 -37.97 -8.55
N VAL A 404 11.71 -39.09 -7.82
CA VAL A 404 11.24 -40.37 -8.35
C VAL A 404 9.73 -40.44 -8.16
N GLU A 405 9.01 -40.62 -9.26
CA GLU A 405 7.56 -40.71 -9.27
C GLU A 405 7.10 -42.11 -9.69
N PHE A 406 6.26 -42.76 -8.89
CA PHE A 406 5.75 -44.09 -9.18
C PHE A 406 4.36 -44.32 -8.57
N GLU A 407 3.61 -45.23 -9.19
CA GLU A 407 2.28 -45.61 -8.72
C GLU A 407 2.31 -46.99 -8.08
N THR A 408 1.54 -47.17 -6.99
CA THR A 408 1.36 -48.47 -6.34
C THR A 408 -0.11 -48.75 -6.13
N ARG A 409 -0.44 -50.00 -5.78
CA ARG A 409 -1.85 -50.40 -5.55
C ARG A 409 -2.52 -49.60 -4.43
N GLN A 410 -1.75 -49.10 -3.47
CA GLN A 410 -2.25 -48.32 -2.33
C GLN A 410 -2.23 -46.82 -2.61
N ASN A 411 -1.23 -46.31 -3.32
CA ASN A 411 -1.04 -44.89 -3.57
C ASN A 411 -0.95 -44.60 -5.07
N LYS A 412 -1.89 -43.81 -5.59
CA LYS A 412 -1.94 -43.38 -6.99
C LYS A 412 -0.88 -42.34 -7.38
N ARG A 413 -0.10 -41.83 -6.42
CA ARG A 413 1.00 -40.89 -6.66
C ARG A 413 1.97 -40.96 -5.48
N ASN A 414 3.16 -41.52 -5.70
CA ASN A 414 4.27 -41.46 -4.75
C ASN A 414 5.37 -40.60 -5.37
N GLU A 415 5.91 -39.66 -4.59
CA GLU A 415 7.01 -38.80 -5.00
C GLU A 415 8.11 -38.86 -3.96
N MET A 416 9.34 -39.17 -4.39
CA MET A 416 10.47 -39.29 -3.48
C MET A 416 11.66 -38.46 -3.98
N LEU A 417 12.14 -37.56 -3.12
CA LEU A 417 13.28 -36.71 -3.40
C LEU A 417 14.58 -37.53 -3.45
N MET A 418 15.21 -37.61 -4.61
CA MET A 418 16.46 -38.34 -4.83
C MET A 418 17.70 -37.45 -4.67
N TRP A 419 17.59 -36.20 -5.13
CA TRP A 419 18.71 -35.26 -5.20
C TRP A 419 18.20 -33.80 -5.24
N SER A 420 19.00 -32.86 -4.74
CA SER A 420 18.74 -31.43 -4.86
C SER A 420 20.02 -30.62 -4.84
N LYS A 421 20.01 -29.45 -5.48
CA LYS A 421 21.09 -28.46 -5.42
C LYS A 421 20.50 -27.05 -5.44
N LEU A 422 21.05 -26.17 -4.62
CA LEU A 422 20.78 -24.75 -4.67
C LEU A 422 21.80 -24.09 -5.60
N LEU A 423 21.32 -23.38 -6.62
CA LEU A 423 22.13 -22.60 -7.55
C LEU A 423 21.96 -21.12 -7.18
N THR A 424 23.05 -20.46 -6.78
CA THR A 424 23.04 -19.06 -6.30
C THR A 424 23.61 -18.07 -7.31
N SER A 425 24.29 -18.54 -8.35
CA SER A 425 24.92 -17.72 -9.38
C SER A 425 24.90 -18.38 -10.76
N LYS A 426 25.07 -17.58 -11.82
CA LYS A 426 25.13 -18.04 -13.20
C LYS A 426 26.33 -18.96 -13.45
N ASP A 427 27.45 -18.72 -12.79
CA ASP A 427 28.68 -19.53 -12.93
C ASP A 427 28.51 -20.94 -12.36
N GLU A 428 27.59 -21.13 -11.41
CA GLU A 428 27.28 -22.42 -10.79
C GLU A 428 26.06 -23.13 -11.40
N ALA A 429 25.40 -22.51 -12.39
CA ALA A 429 24.12 -22.93 -12.94
C ALA A 429 24.19 -24.11 -13.93
N THR A 430 25.38 -24.69 -14.12
CA THR A 430 25.58 -25.92 -14.89
C THR A 430 25.85 -27.09 -13.96
N VAL A 431 25.21 -28.23 -14.22
CA VAL A 431 25.36 -29.48 -13.48
C VAL A 431 25.66 -30.61 -14.45
N ASP A 432 26.76 -31.34 -14.24
CA ASP A 432 27.08 -32.59 -14.94
C ASP A 432 27.35 -33.68 -13.91
N LEU A 433 26.40 -34.59 -13.74
CA LEU A 433 26.46 -35.73 -12.83
C LEU A 433 26.33 -37.01 -13.66
N PRO A 434 27.45 -37.57 -14.16
CA PRO A 434 27.41 -38.78 -15.01
C PRO A 434 26.93 -40.03 -14.25
N ARG A 435 27.06 -40.03 -12.92
CA ARG A 435 26.53 -41.05 -12.01
C ARG A 435 25.91 -40.38 -10.79
N LEU A 436 24.62 -40.08 -10.88
CA LEU A 436 23.79 -39.64 -9.77
C LEU A 436 23.18 -40.86 -9.08
N ALA A 437 23.83 -41.31 -8.01
CA ALA A 437 23.22 -42.17 -7.02
C ALA A 437 22.51 -41.31 -5.96
N GLN A 438 21.62 -41.93 -5.21
CA GLN A 438 20.83 -41.28 -4.18
C GLN A 438 21.70 -40.60 -3.12
N GLN A 439 21.48 -39.30 -2.87
CA GLN A 439 22.24 -38.51 -1.89
C GLN A 439 21.50 -38.29 -0.55
N PHE A 440 20.19 -38.49 -0.52
CA PHE A 440 19.35 -38.31 0.67
C PHE A 440 19.08 -39.63 1.41
N PRO A 441 18.83 -39.61 2.74
CA PRO A 441 18.68 -40.81 3.56
C PRO A 441 17.40 -41.63 3.29
N TYR A 442 16.53 -41.20 2.38
CA TYR A 442 15.24 -41.83 2.12
C TYR A 442 15.27 -42.65 0.82
N ALA A 443 15.73 -43.91 0.89
CA ALA A 443 15.62 -44.89 -0.21
C ALA A 443 14.24 -44.86 -0.87
N VAL A 444 14.12 -45.13 -2.17
CA VAL A 444 12.79 -45.23 -2.80
C VAL A 444 12.03 -46.37 -2.12
N THR A 445 11.08 -46.05 -1.24
CA THR A 445 10.39 -47.01 -0.37
C THR A 445 8.91 -47.09 -0.71
N ASP A 446 8.41 -48.31 -0.79
CA ASP A 446 6.97 -48.57 -0.87
C ASP A 446 6.47 -49.31 0.38
N GLN A 447 5.22 -49.03 0.77
CA GLN A 447 4.51 -49.77 1.82
C GLN A 447 4.01 -51.11 1.27
N GLY A 448 4.93 -52.06 1.11
CA GLY A 448 4.66 -53.40 0.60
C GLY A 448 5.77 -53.92 -0.29
N TYR A 449 5.46 -54.94 -1.09
CA TYR A 449 6.40 -55.61 -2.01
C TYR A 449 6.06 -55.35 -3.48
N THR A 450 5.72 -54.10 -3.80
CA THR A 450 5.17 -53.73 -5.12
C THR A 450 6.15 -53.01 -6.03
N LEU A 451 7.38 -52.70 -5.60
CA LEU A 451 8.34 -51.97 -6.46
C LEU A 451 8.90 -52.81 -7.61
N ARG A 452 8.84 -54.14 -7.54
CA ARG A 452 9.31 -55.03 -8.63
C ARG A 452 8.45 -54.86 -9.88
N GLY A 453 9.10 -54.59 -11.01
CA GLY A 453 8.40 -54.36 -12.28
C GLY A 453 7.55 -53.09 -12.30
N THR A 454 7.70 -52.20 -11.32
CA THR A 454 6.90 -50.97 -11.27
C THR A 454 7.50 -49.94 -12.22
N PRO A 455 6.69 -49.36 -13.13
CA PRO A 455 7.11 -48.24 -13.93
C PRO A 455 7.29 -47.01 -13.05
N PHE A 456 8.36 -46.26 -13.28
CA PHE A 456 8.64 -45.01 -12.59
C PHE A 456 9.14 -43.95 -13.57
N ASN A 457 8.92 -42.70 -13.19
CA ASN A 457 9.41 -41.53 -13.88
C ASN A 457 10.39 -40.78 -12.98
N ILE A 458 11.26 -39.98 -13.60
CA ILE A 458 12.06 -38.99 -12.88
C ILE A 458 11.61 -37.60 -13.30
N SER A 459 11.20 -36.80 -12.33
CA SER A 459 10.86 -35.40 -12.55
C SER A 459 11.97 -34.51 -12.02
N ILE A 460 12.61 -33.77 -12.93
CA ILE A 460 13.54 -32.70 -12.56
C ILE A 460 12.73 -31.41 -12.46
N THR A 461 12.67 -30.84 -11.26
CA THR A 461 11.92 -29.61 -10.97
C THR A 461 12.89 -28.54 -10.51
N TRP A 462 12.72 -27.31 -11.02
CA TRP A 462 13.46 -26.16 -10.54
C TRP A 462 12.52 -25.02 -10.17
N ASN A 463 12.69 -24.53 -8.94
CA ASN A 463 11.98 -23.38 -8.40
C ASN A 463 12.88 -22.16 -8.56
N VAL A 464 12.42 -21.17 -9.34
CA VAL A 464 13.15 -19.91 -9.53
C VAL A 464 12.59 -18.89 -8.54
N MET A 465 13.46 -18.43 -7.64
CA MET A 465 13.12 -17.43 -6.64
C MET A 465 13.59 -16.05 -7.15
N PRO A 466 12.66 -15.13 -7.47
CA PRO A 466 13.05 -13.79 -7.84
C PRO A 466 13.42 -12.95 -6.61
N ARG A 467 14.12 -11.83 -6.83
CA ARG A 467 14.34 -10.78 -5.82
C ARG A 467 13.02 -10.03 -5.57
N VAL A 468 12.25 -9.78 -6.64
CA VAL A 468 10.93 -9.15 -6.60
C VAL A 468 9.95 -9.95 -7.46
N GLY A 469 8.77 -10.28 -6.91
CA GLY A 469 7.69 -11.00 -7.61
C GLY A 469 7.43 -12.41 -7.07
N ARG A 470 6.60 -13.19 -7.79
CA ARG A 470 6.20 -14.54 -7.37
C ARG A 470 7.24 -15.59 -7.79
N LEU A 471 7.50 -16.53 -6.90
CA LEU A 471 8.21 -17.76 -7.23
C LEU A 471 7.46 -18.52 -8.33
N TYR A 472 8.21 -19.03 -9.30
CA TYR A 472 7.66 -19.91 -10.34
C TYR A 472 8.44 -21.22 -10.41
N THR A 473 7.75 -22.25 -10.87
CA THR A 473 8.24 -23.63 -10.89
C THR A 473 8.13 -24.17 -12.31
N ARG A 474 9.18 -24.84 -12.76
CA ARG A 474 9.17 -25.62 -14.00
C ARG A 474 9.58 -27.05 -13.69
N THR A 475 8.98 -27.99 -14.42
CA THR A 475 9.23 -29.42 -14.24
C THR A 475 9.40 -30.07 -15.60
N GLN A 476 10.37 -30.96 -15.70
CA GLN A 476 10.58 -31.83 -16.86
C GLN A 476 10.65 -33.28 -16.39
N ALA A 477 9.76 -34.11 -16.92
CA ALA A 477 9.68 -35.53 -16.63
C ALA A 477 10.48 -36.36 -17.65
N PHE A 478 11.11 -37.41 -17.18
CA PHE A 478 11.90 -38.38 -17.95
C PHE A 478 11.46 -39.80 -17.62
N GLY A 479 11.48 -40.69 -18.62
CA GLY A 479 10.94 -42.04 -18.54
C GLY A 479 9.75 -42.24 -19.49
N PRO A 480 8.90 -43.25 -19.26
CA PRO A 480 8.95 -44.18 -18.14
C PRO A 480 10.10 -45.18 -18.23
N TRP A 481 10.62 -45.58 -17.07
CA TRP A 481 11.52 -46.72 -16.91
C TRP A 481 10.88 -47.76 -16.01
N GLU A 482 11.39 -49.00 -16.02
CA GLU A 482 10.85 -50.09 -15.23
C GLU A 482 11.88 -50.58 -14.22
N LEU A 483 11.46 -50.74 -12.97
CA LEU A 483 12.28 -51.38 -11.95
C LEU A 483 12.41 -52.89 -12.24
N PRO A 484 13.53 -53.54 -11.89
CA PRO A 484 13.71 -54.97 -12.13
C PRO A 484 12.64 -55.85 -11.48
N GLN A 485 12.36 -56.97 -12.13
CA GLN A 485 11.39 -57.97 -11.67
C GLN A 485 11.91 -58.79 -10.48
N ASP A 486 13.24 -58.93 -10.37
CA ASP A 486 13.92 -59.69 -9.33
C ASP A 486 14.65 -58.79 -8.34
N TYR A 487 14.73 -59.22 -7.08
CA TYR A 487 15.51 -58.53 -6.06
C TYR A 487 17.01 -58.62 -6.38
N GLN A 488 17.71 -57.50 -6.21
CA GLN A 488 19.14 -57.36 -6.45
C GLN A 488 19.78 -56.81 -5.17
N THR A 489 20.78 -57.54 -4.65
CA THR A 489 21.54 -57.11 -3.47
C THR A 489 22.20 -55.77 -3.75
N LEU A 490 22.09 -54.83 -2.82
CA LEU A 490 22.72 -53.52 -2.93
C LEU A 490 24.23 -53.67 -3.18
N GLN A 491 24.68 -53.25 -4.35
CA GLN A 491 26.10 -53.16 -4.67
C GLN A 491 26.67 -51.97 -3.91
N LYS A 492 27.33 -52.23 -2.78
CA LYS A 492 28.17 -51.25 -2.11
C LYS A 492 29.51 -51.20 -2.83
N GLU A 493 29.68 -50.25 -3.75
CA GLU A 493 31.03 -49.82 -4.14
C GLU A 493 31.52 -48.73 -3.18
N GLY A 494 32.81 -48.80 -2.84
CA GLY A 494 33.46 -48.05 -1.77
C GLY A 494 33.82 -46.60 -2.10
#